data_AF-A0A0J5GNP0-F1
#
_entry.id   AF-A0A0J5GNP0-F1
#
_cell.length_a   1.000
_cell.length_b   1.000
_cell.length_c   1.000
_cell.angle_alpha   90.00
_cell.angle_beta   90.00
_cell.angle_gamma   90.00
#
_symmetry.space_group_name_H-M   'P 1'
#
loop_
_entity.id
_entity.type
_entity.pdbx_description
1 polymer ?
#
loop_
_entity_poly.entity_id
_entity_poly.type
_entity_poly.pdbx_seq_one_letter_code
_entity_poly.pdbx_strand_id
1 'polypeptide(L)' 'MYRRLNFALITLAILFQLMTILFVFINITWALLAVGGNIASFLAVLIIFMVERKKEKEEEIDYENSDY' A
#
# COMPACT_ATOMS: atom_id res chain seq x y z
N MET A 1 -14.19 -1.96 -5.39
CA MET A 1 -13.69 -2.96 -4.41
C MET A 1 -12.32 -2.58 -3.84
N TYR A 2 -11.39 -2.07 -4.66
CA TYR A 2 -10.01 -1.67 -4.29
C TYR A 2 -9.88 -0.56 -3.25
N ARG A 3 -10.85 0.38 -3.17
CA ARG A 3 -10.86 1.45 -2.15
C ARG A 3 -10.79 0.94 -0.69
N ARG A 4 -11.38 -0.23 -0.41
CA ARG A 4 -11.30 -0.87 0.93
C ARG A 4 -9.95 -1.56 1.16
N LEU A 5 -9.37 -2.15 0.12
CA LEU A 5 -8.03 -2.75 0.17
C LEU A 5 -6.95 -1.70 0.41
N ASN A 6 -7.03 -0.54 -0.27
CA ASN A 6 -6.12 0.58 -0.02
C ASN A 6 -6.19 1.03 1.43
N PHE A 7 -7.42 1.19 1.97
CA PHE A 7 -7.60 1.61 3.35
C PHE A 7 -7.06 0.58 4.35
N ALA A 8 -7.29 -0.71 4.10
CA ALA A 8 -6.76 -1.79 4.93
C ALA A 8 -5.23 -1.82 4.91
N LEU A 9 -4.61 -1.65 3.73
CA LEU A 9 -3.15 -1.66 3.58
C LEU A 9 -2.49 -0.42 4.16
N ILE A 10 -3.10 0.76 4.01
CA ILE A 10 -2.63 1.99 4.66
C ILE A 10 -2.72 1.84 6.18
N THR A 11 -3.84 1.33 6.69
CA THR A 11 -4.00 1.07 8.13
C THR A 11 -2.95 0.06 8.63
N LEU A 12 -2.69 -1.00 7.86
CA LEU A 12 -1.68 -1.99 8.17
C LEU A 12 -0.27 -1.39 8.17
N ALA A 13 0.05 -0.52 7.22
CA ALA A 13 1.34 0.18 7.16
C ALA A 13 1.55 1.08 8.38
N ILE A 14 0.54 1.87 8.76
CA ILE A 14 0.56 2.70 9.96
C ILE A 14 0.77 1.83 11.20
N LEU A 15 0.10 0.68 11.28
CA LEU A 15 0.22 -0.24 12.41
C LEU A 15 1.66 -0.80 12.53
N PHE A 16 2.26 -1.24 11.43
CA PHE A 16 3.67 -1.66 11.43
C PHE A 16 4.62 -0.52 11.81
N GLN A 17 4.29 0.72 11.45
CA GLN A 17 5.11 1.89 11.81
C GLN A 17 5.06 2.15 13.32
N LEU A 18 3.88 2.10 13.92
CA LEU A 18 3.70 2.22 15.37
C LEU A 18 4.41 1.09 16.12
N MET A 19 4.28 -0.14 15.64
CA MET A 19 4.97 -1.31 16.22
C MET A 19 6.48 -1.17 16.12
N THR A 20 7.00 -0.62 15.02
CA THR A 20 8.44 -0.34 14.85
C THR A 20 8.93 0.62 15.92
N ILE A 21 8.22 1.73 16.15
CA ILE A 21 8.59 2.73 17.15
C ILE A 21 8.57 2.10 18.55
N LEU A 22 7.55 1.30 18.87
CA LEU A 22 7.44 0.62 20.16
C LEU A 22 8.58 -0.39 20.37
N PHE A 23 8.86 -1.23 19.36
CA PHE A 23 9.86 -2.28 19.49
C PHE A 23 11.29 -1.76 19.47
N VAL A 24 11.56 -0.57 18.90
CA VAL A 24 12.92 0.02 18.91
C VAL A 24 13.44 0.20 20.34
N PHE A 25 12.57 0.43 21.31
CA PHE A 25 12.92 0.61 22.72
C PHE A 25 12.95 -0.71 23.52
N ILE A 26 12.42 -1.80 22.95
CA ILE A 26 12.28 -3.10 23.65
C ILE A 26 13.32 -4.09 23.12
N ASN A 27 13.34 -4.32 21.81
CA ASN A 27 14.18 -5.34 21.18
C ASN A 27 14.44 -5.03 19.71
N ILE A 28 15.73 -4.87 19.37
CA ILE A 28 16.17 -4.48 18.02
C ILE A 28 15.79 -5.51 16.93
N THR A 29 15.76 -6.81 17.26
CA THR A 29 15.39 -7.85 16.30
C THR A 29 13.92 -7.72 15.88
N TRP A 30 13.03 -7.51 16.85
CA TRP A 30 11.61 -7.27 16.57
C TRP A 30 11.38 -5.93 15.87
N ALA A 31 12.17 -4.91 16.20
CA ALA A 31 12.13 -3.63 15.51
C ALA A 31 12.52 -3.78 14.02
N LEU A 32 13.59 -4.52 13.71
CA LEU A 32 14.01 -4.79 12.33
C LEU A 32 12.96 -5.57 11.53
N LEU A 33 12.31 -6.56 12.14
CA LEU A 33 11.19 -7.27 11.51
C LEU A 33 10.00 -6.33 11.26
N ALA A 34 9.67 -5.46 12.21
CA ALA A 34 8.60 -4.49 12.06
C ALA A 34 8.91 -3.45 10.96
N VAL A 35 10.17 -3.00 10.84
CA VAL A 35 10.64 -2.15 9.73
C VAL A 35 10.47 -2.87 8.40
N GLY A 36 10.89 -4.14 8.30
CA GLY A 36 10.73 -4.94 7.09
C GLY A 36 9.26 -5.08 6.67
N GLY A 37 8.38 -5.36 7.63
CA GLY A 37 6.93 -5.39 7.42
C GLY A 37 6.36 -4.04 6.98
N ASN A 38 6.82 -2.95 7.58
CA ASN A 38 6.41 -1.59 7.21
C ASN A 38 6.79 -1.27 5.76
N ILE A 39 8.05 -1.52 5.36
CA ILE A 39 8.53 -1.31 3.99
C ILE A 39 7.73 -2.15 2.99
N ALA A 40 7.49 -3.44 3.30
CA ALA A 40 6.72 -4.33 2.43
C ALA A 40 5.27 -3.84 2.25
N SER A 41 4.62 -3.40 3.33
CA SER A 41 3.26 -2.85 3.27
C SER A 41 3.20 -1.56 2.46
N PHE A 42 4.21 -0.70 2.58
CA PHE A 42 4.31 0.54 1.82
C PHE A 42 4.47 0.27 0.32
N LEU A 43 5.33 -0.68 -0.04
CA LEU A 43 5.47 -1.13 -1.44
C LEU A 43 4.16 -1.69 -1.99
N ALA A 44 3.43 -2.49 -1.20
CA ALA A 44 2.13 -3.01 -1.63
C ALA A 44 1.11 -1.89 -1.92
N VAL A 45 1.06 -0.86 -1.07
CA VAL A 45 0.22 0.33 -1.29
C VAL A 45 0.62 1.04 -2.59
N LEU A 46 1.93 1.25 -2.82
CA LEU A 46 2.41 1.88 -4.04
C LEU A 46 2.05 1.10 -5.30
N ILE A 47 2.22 -0.23 -5.29
CA ILE A 47 1.89 -1.07 -6.44
C ILE A 47 0.40 -0.97 -6.76
N ILE A 48 -0.48 -1.07 -5.76
CA ILE A 48 -1.92 -0.97 -6.00
C ILE A 48 -2.28 0.42 -6.52
N PHE A 49 -1.69 1.48 -5.97
CA PHE A 49 -1.92 2.83 -6.45
C PHE A 49 -1.48 3.00 -7.91
N MET A 50 -0.34 2.42 -8.30
CA MET A 50 0.11 2.43 -9.70
C MET A 50 -0.83 1.63 -10.62
N VAL A 51 -1.33 0.48 -10.16
CA VAL A 51 -2.29 -0.34 -10.92
C VAL A 51 -3.62 0.41 -11.08
N GLU A 52 -4.11 1.08 -10.04
CA GLU A 52 -5.31 1.92 -10.12
C GLU A 52 -5.13 3.04 -11.15
N ARG A 53 -4.00 3.76 -11.09
CA ARG A 53 -3.68 4.82 -12.05
C ARG A 53 -3.53 4.33 -13.47
N LYS A 54 -3.09 3.08 -13.68
CA LYS A 54 -3.05 2.47 -15.02
C LYS A 54 -4.45 2.13 -15.52
N LYS A 55 -5.29 1.53 -14.68
CA LYS A 55 -6.66 1.17 -15.05
C LYS A 55 -7.51 2.40 -15.38
N GLU A 56 -7.39 3.48 -14.61
CA GLU A 56 -8.10 4.73 -14.89
C GLU A 56 -7.75 5.27 -16.30
N LYS A 57 -6.48 5.19 -16.69
CA LYS A 57 -6.03 5.59 -18.03
C LYS A 57 -6.50 4.64 -19.12
N GLU A 58 -6.63 3.36 -18.82
CA GLU A 58 -7.08 2.34 -19.77
C GLU A 58 -8.58 2.44 -20.01
N GLU A 59 -9.38 2.74 -18.97
CA GLU A 59 -10.80 3.08 -19.10
C GLU A 59 -11.01 4.36 -19.91
N GLU A 60 -10.23 5.43 -19.69
CA GLU A 60 -10.35 6.65 -20.51
C GLU A 60 -10.12 6.40 -22.02
N ILE A 61 -9.17 5.52 -22.37
CA ILE A 61 -8.87 5.19 -23.78
C ILE A 61 -9.99 4.33 -24.39
N ASP A 62 -10.60 3.42 -23.63
CA ASP A 62 -11.68 2.55 -24.13
C ASP A 62 -12.97 3.35 -24.41
N TYR A 63 -13.30 4.33 -23.56
CA TYR A 63 -14.43 5.24 -23.81
C TYR A 63 -14.23 6.07 -25.09
N GLU A 64 -13.01 6.58 -25.33
CA GLU A 64 -12.69 7.38 -26.52
C GLU A 64 -12.71 6.54 -27.82
N ASN A 65 -12.51 5.22 -27.71
CA ASN A 65 -12.51 4.30 -28.85
C ASN A 65 -13.86 3.58 -29.05
N SER A 66 -14.80 3.67 -28.10
CA SER A 66 -16.16 3.10 -28.16
C SER A 66 -17.20 4.03 -28.79
N ASP A 67 -16.82 5.25 -29.17
CA ASP A 67 -17.67 6.23 -29.86
C ASP A 67 -17.69 6.05 -31.40
N TYR A 68 -17.69 4.78 -31.87
CA TYR A 68 -18.04 4.39 -33.24
C TYR A 68 -18.92 3.13 -33.27
#